data_AF-A0A1B1Y5M9-F1
#
_entry.id   AF-A0A1B1Y5M9-F1
#
_cell.length_a   1.000
_cell.length_b   1.000
_cell.length_c   1.000
_cell.angle_alpha   90.00
_cell.angle_beta   90.00
_cell.angle_gamma   90.00
#
_symmetry.space_group_name_H-M   'P 1'
#
loop_
_entity.id
_entity.type
_entity.pdbx_description
1 polymer ?
#
loop_
_entity_poly.entity_id
_entity_poly.type
_entity_poly.pdbx_seq_one_letter_code
_entity_poly.pdbx_strand_id
1 'polypeptide(L)'
;MKLSEFRTKLSQTANTHWFNEVTFNINYNHLDLNYDFKGLGNLYSYIIKQISGWEKKSNKLPTELSKSLEYFKFVQTRLITFINTFASEEKANSLDANFRSTSQQILNRSKEIFPFEAPETNFLINIHEEHPNYFKGAYTYLIGNLNENISIKQNFNGYLLAYEFSLKDTTKITERRNKEKSSLSRLRNEFENSIPELNNQLVEHLKESTEKYKEFGENLELFKADKEKTYSDWFINTKGDFENFNNESSNRLKELEDTYKEKLKLEEPAKYWSERAIKLKKQGWIALAVVVVLVLIVVYSLGQILWSAPEQIYESFFNGDRSAAIRWSIVYITLISFMAFSIKAITKVMFSSFHLARDCEERHTLTYFYLSLLKDSTVEKEDKKLIMQALFSRAETGLLKDDSSPTMPNDIIGRVLK
;
A
#
# COMPACT_ATOMS: atom_id res chain seq x y z
N MET A 1 -87.54 30.65 39.28
CA MET A 1 -87.35 30.39 40.72
C MET A 1 -86.00 29.73 40.91
N LYS A 2 -85.18 30.22 41.84
CA LYS A 2 -83.88 29.62 42.16
C LYS A 2 -84.04 28.41 43.09
N LEU A 3 -83.01 27.55 43.16
CA LEU A 3 -83.02 26.37 44.05
C LEU A 3 -83.23 26.76 45.52
N SER A 4 -82.63 27.86 45.98
CA SER A 4 -82.80 28.37 47.35
C SER A 4 -84.25 28.72 47.65
N GLU A 5 -84.91 29.47 46.76
CA GLU A 5 -86.32 29.84 46.88
C GLU A 5 -87.25 28.61 46.91
N PHE A 6 -86.97 27.61 46.06
CA PHE A 6 -87.74 26.36 46.03
C PHE A 6 -87.59 25.56 47.33
N ARG A 7 -86.38 25.48 47.89
CA ARG A 7 -86.12 24.82 49.18
C ARG A 7 -86.80 25.56 50.34
N THR A 8 -86.79 26.89 50.35
CA THR A 8 -87.52 27.68 51.36
C THR A 8 -89.02 27.42 51.28
N LYS A 9 -89.59 27.32 50.07
CA LYS A 9 -91.00 26.94 49.91
C LYS A 9 -91.27 25.53 50.42
N LEU A 10 -90.38 24.57 50.16
CA LEU A 10 -90.52 23.21 50.68
C LEU A 10 -90.55 23.17 52.21
N SER A 11 -89.68 23.93 52.88
CA SER A 11 -89.65 23.98 54.36
C SER A 11 -90.88 24.65 54.99
N GLN A 12 -91.71 25.32 54.19
CA GLN A 12 -92.94 25.99 54.62
C GLN A 12 -94.20 25.16 54.29
N THR A 13 -94.06 23.95 53.74
CA THR A 13 -95.20 23.10 53.39
C THR A 13 -95.80 22.40 54.62
N ALA A 14 -97.12 22.23 54.62
CA ALA A 14 -97.85 21.59 55.72
C ALA A 14 -97.41 20.14 55.96
N ASN A 15 -97.05 19.40 54.91
CA ASN A 15 -96.51 18.04 55.00
C ASN A 15 -95.06 17.94 54.49
N THR A 16 -94.13 18.62 55.16
CA THR A 16 -92.70 18.65 54.77
C THR A 16 -92.07 17.25 54.68
N HIS A 17 -92.50 16.29 55.50
CA HIS A 17 -92.01 14.92 55.45
C HIS A 17 -92.30 14.26 54.10
N TRP A 18 -93.55 14.31 53.62
CA TRP A 18 -93.93 13.74 52.33
C TRP A 18 -93.11 14.33 51.17
N PHE A 19 -92.95 15.66 51.15
CA PHE A 19 -92.18 16.34 50.09
C PHE A 19 -90.69 15.96 50.05
N ASN A 20 -90.12 15.55 51.18
CA ASN A 20 -88.73 15.10 51.28
C ASN A 20 -88.54 13.59 51.02
N GLU A 21 -89.60 12.80 51.19
CA GLU A 21 -89.54 11.33 51.06
C GLU A 21 -90.08 10.81 49.74
N VAL A 22 -90.91 11.57 49.03
CA VAL A 22 -91.50 11.15 47.74
C VAL A 22 -90.41 10.78 46.73
N THR A 23 -90.56 9.61 46.11
CA THR A 23 -89.59 9.11 45.13
C THR A 23 -90.06 9.38 43.70
N PHE A 24 -89.12 9.72 42.82
CA PHE A 24 -89.37 9.91 41.40
C PHE A 24 -88.25 9.27 40.58
N ASN A 25 -88.62 8.37 39.69
CA ASN A 25 -87.71 7.69 38.78
C ASN A 25 -87.79 8.35 37.40
N ILE A 26 -86.66 8.74 36.81
CA ILE A 26 -86.57 9.16 35.41
C ILE A 26 -85.73 8.14 34.66
N ASN A 27 -86.35 7.47 33.70
CA ASN A 27 -85.68 6.54 32.81
C ASN A 27 -85.56 7.13 31.40
N TYR A 28 -84.32 7.18 30.90
CA TYR A 28 -83.96 7.52 29.52
C TYR A 28 -83.55 6.25 28.76
N ASN A 29 -84.52 5.42 28.39
CA ASN A 29 -84.31 4.08 27.79
C ASN A 29 -83.31 4.05 26.62
N HIS A 30 -83.31 5.08 25.78
CA HIS A 30 -82.45 5.16 24.60
C HIS A 30 -80.95 5.35 24.94
N LEU A 31 -80.64 5.78 26.16
CA LEU A 31 -79.27 5.96 26.66
C LEU A 31 -78.90 4.89 27.70
N ASP A 32 -79.80 3.97 28.02
CA ASP A 32 -79.66 3.05 29.16
C ASP A 32 -79.34 3.78 30.49
N LEU A 33 -79.92 4.98 30.68
CA LEU A 33 -79.70 5.81 31.86
C LEU A 33 -80.96 5.84 32.75
N ASN A 34 -80.76 5.57 34.03
CA ASN A 34 -81.81 5.60 35.04
C ASN A 34 -81.42 6.48 36.23
N TYR A 35 -82.31 7.39 36.64
CA TYR A 35 -82.09 8.28 37.79
C TYR A 35 -83.23 8.17 38.79
N ASP A 36 -82.89 7.84 40.03
CA ASP A 36 -83.80 7.82 41.16
C ASP A 36 -83.59 9.03 42.05
N PHE A 37 -84.68 9.77 42.28
CA PHE A 37 -84.69 10.94 43.16
C PHE A 37 -85.56 10.66 44.37
N LYS A 38 -85.02 10.90 45.56
CA LYS A 38 -85.78 10.94 46.80
C LYS A 38 -85.95 12.39 47.24
N GLY A 39 -87.19 12.85 47.34
CA GLY A 39 -87.60 14.21 47.70
C GLY A 39 -87.59 15.19 46.53
N LEU A 40 -88.58 16.10 46.50
CA LEU A 40 -88.72 17.09 45.42
C LEU A 40 -87.56 18.08 45.36
N GLY A 41 -86.91 18.37 46.49
CA GLY A 41 -85.75 19.26 46.52
C GLY A 41 -84.55 18.73 45.71
N ASN A 42 -84.33 17.42 45.74
CA ASN A 42 -83.25 16.76 45.01
C ASN A 42 -83.56 16.67 43.51
N LEU A 43 -84.80 16.30 43.17
CA LEU A 43 -85.27 16.35 41.79
C LEU A 43 -85.14 17.77 41.22
N TYR A 44 -85.62 18.78 41.93
CA TYR A 44 -85.52 20.17 41.48
C TYR A 44 -84.07 20.64 41.31
N SER A 45 -83.18 20.25 42.22
CA SER A 45 -81.75 20.54 42.11
C SER A 45 -81.15 19.95 40.82
N TYR A 46 -81.49 18.71 40.49
CA TYR A 46 -81.07 18.09 39.23
C TYR A 46 -81.61 18.88 38.02
N ILE A 47 -82.90 19.21 38.00
CA ILE A 47 -83.51 19.96 36.89
C ILE A 47 -82.84 21.33 36.67
N ILE A 48 -82.56 22.07 37.74
CA ILE A 48 -81.83 23.35 37.64
C ILE A 48 -80.43 23.16 37.07
N LYS A 49 -79.72 22.11 37.49
CA LYS A 49 -78.39 21.78 36.96
C LYS A 49 -78.45 21.50 35.46
N GLN A 50 -79.45 20.73 35.01
CA GLN A 50 -79.66 20.44 33.59
C GLN A 50 -79.95 21.71 32.78
N ILE A 51 -80.86 22.57 33.26
CA ILE A 51 -81.17 23.84 32.59
C ILE A 51 -79.92 24.72 32.49
N SER A 52 -79.18 24.89 33.60
CA SER A 52 -77.97 25.72 33.63
C SER A 52 -76.87 25.19 32.71
N GLY A 53 -76.74 23.86 32.61
CA GLY A 53 -75.80 23.22 31.68
C GLY A 53 -76.13 23.52 30.22
N TRP A 54 -77.38 23.27 29.83
CA TRP A 54 -77.86 23.54 28.48
C TRP A 54 -77.83 25.02 28.10
N GLU A 55 -78.17 25.93 29.02
CA GLU A 55 -78.14 27.38 28.76
C GLU A 55 -76.71 27.91 28.51
N LYS A 56 -75.68 27.33 29.13
CA LYS A 56 -74.28 27.67 28.84
C LYS A 56 -73.85 27.33 27.40
N LYS A 57 -74.52 26.38 26.76
CA LYS A 57 -74.25 25.93 25.38
C LYS A 57 -75.19 26.54 24.34
N SER A 58 -76.11 27.42 24.76
CA SER A 58 -77.28 27.91 24.00
C SER A 58 -77.00 28.56 22.63
N ASN A 59 -75.78 29.03 22.33
CA ASN A 59 -75.55 29.83 21.12
C ASN A 59 -75.42 28.99 19.82
N LYS A 60 -75.34 27.65 19.91
CA LYS A 60 -75.15 26.74 18.75
C LYS A 60 -75.77 25.34 18.96
N LEU A 61 -76.94 25.25 19.58
CA LEU A 61 -77.58 23.95 19.81
C LEU A 61 -78.33 23.45 18.56
N PRO A 62 -78.16 22.18 18.15
CA PRO A 62 -79.05 21.52 17.21
C PRO A 62 -80.51 21.58 17.67
N THR A 63 -81.44 21.63 16.72
CA THR A 63 -82.89 21.63 16.99
C THR A 63 -83.35 20.36 17.70
N GLU A 64 -82.66 19.25 17.50
CA GLU A 64 -82.93 17.99 18.18
C GLU A 64 -82.56 18.08 19.68
N LEU A 65 -81.44 18.72 20.02
CA LEU A 65 -80.99 18.86 21.41
C LEU A 65 -81.73 19.99 22.17
N SER A 66 -82.26 20.99 21.46
CA SER A 66 -83.03 22.07 22.10
C SER A 66 -84.28 21.54 22.83
N LYS A 67 -84.87 20.43 22.35
CA LYS A 67 -85.97 19.73 23.01
C LYS A 67 -85.64 19.32 24.45
N SER A 68 -84.38 18.99 24.73
CA SER A 68 -83.95 18.61 26.07
C SER A 68 -84.01 19.79 27.04
N LEU A 69 -83.55 20.97 26.62
CA LEU A 69 -83.68 22.20 27.41
C LEU A 69 -85.15 22.56 27.65
N GLU A 70 -85.99 22.47 26.63
CA GLU A 70 -87.43 22.73 26.73
C GLU A 70 -88.11 21.75 27.71
N TYR A 71 -87.76 20.46 27.66
CA TYR A 71 -88.23 19.46 28.60
C TYR A 71 -87.86 19.83 30.04
N PHE A 72 -86.60 20.16 30.32
CA PHE A 72 -86.20 20.50 31.69
C PHE A 72 -86.89 21.77 32.21
N LYS A 73 -87.09 22.79 31.34
CA LYS A 73 -87.89 23.98 31.67
C LYS A 73 -89.37 23.64 31.95
N PHE A 74 -89.93 22.71 31.20
CA PHE A 74 -91.28 22.18 31.45
C PHE A 74 -91.35 21.48 32.82
N VAL A 75 -90.40 20.60 33.15
CA VAL A 75 -90.37 19.92 34.45
C VAL A 75 -90.22 20.92 35.58
N GLN A 76 -89.33 21.91 35.45
CA GLN A 76 -89.18 22.98 36.44
C GLN A 76 -90.51 23.69 36.71
N THR A 77 -91.23 24.04 35.64
CA THR A 77 -92.54 24.70 35.74
C THR A 77 -93.55 23.80 36.45
N ARG A 78 -93.61 22.51 36.10
CA ARG A 78 -94.52 21.55 36.75
C ARG A 78 -94.26 21.39 38.23
N LEU A 79 -92.99 21.31 38.65
CA LEU A 79 -92.62 21.22 40.06
C LEU A 79 -92.98 22.50 40.84
N ILE A 80 -92.76 23.68 40.24
CA ILE A 80 -93.15 24.97 40.84
C ILE A 80 -94.67 25.08 40.96
N THR A 81 -95.42 24.69 39.92
CA THR A 81 -96.89 24.69 39.98
C THR A 81 -97.36 23.72 41.06
N PHE A 82 -96.81 22.50 41.11
CA PHE A 82 -97.20 21.49 42.09
C PHE A 82 -97.02 21.99 43.53
N ILE A 83 -95.83 22.53 43.87
CA ILE A 83 -95.60 23.05 45.22
C ILE A 83 -96.50 24.24 45.53
N ASN A 84 -96.75 25.15 44.58
CA ASN A 84 -97.62 26.30 44.81
C ASN A 84 -99.09 25.90 45.03
N THR A 85 -99.55 24.83 44.36
CA THR A 85 -100.92 24.34 44.47
C THR A 85 -101.15 23.52 45.74
N PHE A 86 -100.17 22.72 46.15
CA PHE A 86 -100.34 21.73 47.22
C PHE A 86 -99.50 22.03 48.49
N ALA A 87 -98.93 23.22 48.64
CA ALA A 87 -98.12 23.57 49.81
C ALA A 87 -98.88 23.44 51.15
N SER A 88 -100.19 23.72 51.17
CA SER A 88 -101.04 23.66 52.36
C SER A 88 -101.76 22.32 52.54
N GLU A 89 -101.51 21.32 51.69
CA GLU A 89 -102.14 19.99 51.80
C GLU A 89 -101.41 19.15 52.86
N GLU A 90 -102.16 18.59 53.80
CA GLU A 90 -101.64 17.78 54.91
C GLU A 90 -101.70 16.28 54.58
N LYS A 91 -102.65 15.84 53.74
CA LYS A 91 -102.92 14.41 53.51
C LYS A 91 -101.96 13.82 52.48
N ALA A 92 -101.09 12.90 52.91
CA ALA A 92 -100.14 12.19 52.05
C ALA A 92 -100.84 11.49 50.84
N ASN A 93 -101.99 10.84 51.04
CA ASN A 93 -102.72 10.17 49.96
C ASN A 93 -103.19 11.15 48.86
N SER A 94 -103.56 12.38 49.23
CA SER A 94 -103.93 13.44 48.28
C SER A 94 -102.70 13.88 47.49
N LEU A 95 -101.58 14.11 48.18
CA LEU A 95 -100.31 14.48 47.56
C LEU A 95 -99.81 13.38 46.60
N ASP A 96 -99.90 12.11 46.97
CA ASP A 96 -99.52 10.98 46.12
C ASP A 96 -100.36 10.92 44.84
N ALA A 97 -101.69 11.02 44.94
CA ALA A 97 -102.57 10.98 43.76
C ALA A 97 -102.25 12.11 42.77
N ASN A 98 -102.06 13.33 43.28
CA ASN A 98 -101.75 14.50 42.47
C ASN A 98 -100.33 14.46 41.91
N PHE A 99 -99.36 13.96 42.69
CA PHE A 99 -97.99 13.83 42.25
C PHE A 99 -97.84 12.73 41.21
N ARG A 100 -98.60 11.63 41.29
CA ARG A 100 -98.67 10.60 40.22
C ARG A 100 -99.12 11.21 38.90
N SER A 101 -100.15 12.06 38.92
CA SER A 101 -100.59 12.79 37.72
C SER A 101 -99.50 13.70 37.15
N THR A 102 -98.83 14.46 38.01
CA THR A 102 -97.70 15.33 37.62
C THR A 102 -96.53 14.52 37.06
N SER A 103 -96.20 13.42 37.72
CA SER A 103 -95.17 12.46 37.34
C SER A 103 -95.44 11.88 35.96
N GLN A 104 -96.67 11.45 35.68
CA GLN A 104 -97.04 10.91 34.38
C GLN A 104 -96.89 11.95 33.26
N GLN A 105 -97.25 13.22 33.52
CA GLN A 105 -97.05 14.30 32.55
C GLN A 105 -95.58 14.55 32.24
N ILE A 106 -94.72 14.44 33.25
CA ILE A 106 -93.26 14.56 33.09
C ILE A 106 -92.75 13.37 32.26
N LEU A 107 -93.04 12.14 32.67
CA LEU A 107 -92.55 10.93 32.02
C LEU A 107 -93.03 10.78 30.57
N ASN A 108 -94.26 11.21 30.25
CA ASN A 108 -94.77 11.17 28.88
C ASN A 108 -93.95 12.06 27.91
N ARG A 109 -93.22 13.06 28.42
CA ARG A 109 -92.38 13.98 27.64
C ARG A 109 -90.89 13.66 27.74
N SER A 110 -90.49 12.63 28.48
CA SER A 110 -89.06 12.29 28.67
C SER A 110 -88.45 11.47 27.53
N LYS A 111 -89.19 11.25 26.43
CA LYS A 111 -88.71 10.52 25.25
C LYS A 111 -87.71 11.36 24.47
N GLU A 112 -86.63 10.73 24.02
CA GLU A 112 -85.57 11.36 23.21
C GLU A 112 -84.92 12.58 23.91
N ILE A 113 -84.92 12.58 25.25
CA ILE A 113 -84.32 13.64 26.06
C ILE A 113 -82.92 13.24 26.51
N PHE A 114 -81.98 14.16 26.32
CA PHE A 114 -80.57 13.99 26.63
C PHE A 114 -80.21 14.78 27.90
N PRO A 115 -79.78 14.12 28.99
CA PRO A 115 -79.16 14.79 30.13
C PRO A 115 -77.87 15.49 29.68
N PHE A 116 -77.67 16.74 30.09
CA PHE A 116 -76.53 17.57 29.73
C PHE A 116 -75.18 16.90 30.01
N GLU A 117 -75.06 16.18 31.13
CA GLU A 117 -73.80 15.55 31.55
C GLU A 117 -73.60 14.14 30.99
N ALA A 118 -74.57 13.63 30.21
CA ALA A 118 -74.45 12.30 29.63
C ALA A 118 -73.30 12.26 28.58
N PRO A 119 -72.47 11.20 28.56
CA PRO A 119 -71.45 11.02 27.54
C PRO A 119 -71.99 11.13 26.11
N GLU A 120 -73.18 10.60 25.88
CA GLU A 120 -73.91 10.63 24.60
C GLU A 120 -74.21 12.06 24.16
N THR A 121 -74.57 12.93 25.11
CA THR A 121 -74.83 14.35 24.86
C THR A 121 -73.57 15.06 24.41
N ASN A 122 -72.45 14.86 25.12
CA ASN A 122 -71.17 15.45 24.74
C ASN A 122 -70.69 14.94 23.37
N PHE A 123 -70.88 13.65 23.10
CA PHE A 123 -70.58 13.05 21.80
C PHE A 123 -71.38 13.72 20.67
N LEU A 124 -72.69 13.89 20.84
CA LEU A 124 -73.55 14.55 19.84
C LEU A 124 -73.18 16.02 19.64
N ILE A 125 -72.85 16.75 20.72
CA ILE A 125 -72.38 18.14 20.63
C ILE A 125 -71.08 18.21 19.82
N ASN A 126 -70.12 17.33 20.10
CA ASN A 126 -68.85 17.31 19.37
C ASN A 126 -69.06 17.00 17.88
N ILE A 127 -69.92 16.04 17.54
CA ILE A 127 -70.27 15.76 16.14
C ILE A 127 -70.90 17.00 15.48
N HIS A 128 -71.80 17.70 16.17
CA HIS A 128 -72.39 18.90 15.61
C HIS A 128 -71.36 20.00 15.35
N GLU A 129 -70.40 20.18 16.25
CA GLU A 129 -69.34 21.20 16.14
C GLU A 129 -68.31 20.88 15.05
N GLU A 130 -67.86 19.62 14.95
CA GLU A 130 -66.82 19.21 14.00
C GLU A 130 -67.40 18.81 12.62
N HIS A 131 -68.52 18.12 12.61
CA HIS A 131 -69.14 17.53 11.42
C HIS A 131 -70.68 17.66 11.42
N PRO A 132 -71.22 18.88 11.25
CA PRO A 132 -72.67 19.14 11.37
C PRO A 132 -73.56 18.21 10.54
N ASN A 133 -73.11 17.84 9.33
CA ASN A 133 -73.87 16.98 8.42
C ASN A 133 -74.00 15.52 8.89
N TYR A 134 -73.16 15.07 9.83
CA TYR A 134 -73.20 13.70 10.37
C TYR A 134 -74.11 13.60 11.60
N PHE A 135 -74.48 14.74 12.18
CA PHE A 135 -75.25 14.85 13.41
C PHE A 135 -76.55 14.04 13.35
N LYS A 136 -77.33 14.18 12.27
CA LYS A 136 -78.63 13.50 12.14
C LYS A 136 -78.51 11.99 12.22
N GLY A 137 -77.56 11.40 11.50
CA GLY A 137 -77.28 9.97 11.59
C GLY A 137 -76.86 9.55 13.00
N ALA A 138 -75.94 10.29 13.63
CA ALA A 138 -75.49 9.96 14.99
C ALA A 138 -76.61 10.06 16.04
N TYR A 139 -77.43 11.11 15.97
CA TYR A 139 -78.58 11.32 16.85
C TYR A 139 -79.61 10.20 16.72
N THR A 140 -80.00 9.88 15.48
CA THR A 140 -81.04 8.87 15.19
C THR A 140 -80.62 7.45 15.57
N TYR A 141 -79.32 7.14 15.52
CA TYR A 141 -78.77 5.92 16.11
C TYR A 141 -78.97 5.86 17.62
N LEU A 142 -78.57 6.90 18.35
CA LEU A 142 -78.62 6.91 19.81
C LEU A 142 -80.06 6.89 20.35
N ILE A 143 -81.02 7.49 19.65
CA ILE A 143 -82.44 7.39 20.03
C ILE A 143 -83.09 6.06 19.61
N GLY A 144 -82.37 5.17 18.91
CA GLY A 144 -82.87 3.88 18.44
C GLY A 144 -83.86 3.97 17.27
N ASN A 145 -83.89 5.09 16.54
CA ASN A 145 -84.83 5.34 15.45
C ASN A 145 -84.07 5.64 14.15
N LEU A 146 -83.64 4.59 13.44
CA LEU A 146 -82.83 4.66 12.20
C LEU A 146 -83.65 5.10 10.97
N ASN A 147 -84.37 6.21 11.09
CA ASN A 147 -85.26 6.74 10.05
C ASN A 147 -84.54 7.57 8.98
N GLU A 148 -83.29 7.95 9.20
CA GLU A 148 -82.48 8.68 8.23
C GLU A 148 -82.03 7.74 7.10
N ASN A 149 -82.10 8.23 5.86
CA ASN A 149 -81.74 7.44 4.67
C ASN A 149 -80.27 7.03 4.70
N ILE A 150 -80.00 5.74 4.86
CA ILE A 150 -78.65 5.17 4.96
C ILE A 150 -77.84 5.31 3.67
N SER A 151 -78.50 5.46 2.51
CA SER A 151 -77.82 5.72 1.23
C SER A 151 -77.20 7.11 1.16
N ILE A 152 -77.55 8.03 2.07
CA ILE A 152 -76.91 9.33 2.19
C ILE A 152 -75.61 9.15 2.99
N LYS A 153 -74.47 9.38 2.33
CA LYS A 153 -73.11 9.20 2.89
C LYS A 153 -72.94 9.85 4.27
N GLN A 154 -73.49 11.05 4.46
CA GLN A 154 -73.39 11.81 5.70
C GLN A 154 -74.16 11.13 6.85
N ASN A 155 -75.34 10.58 6.57
CA ASN A 155 -76.13 9.84 7.54
C ASN A 155 -75.44 8.51 7.91
N PHE A 156 -74.91 7.79 6.92
CA PHE A 156 -74.13 6.58 7.17
C PHE A 156 -72.89 6.85 8.04
N ASN A 157 -72.14 7.91 7.75
CA ASN A 157 -71.00 8.30 8.58
C ASN A 157 -71.42 8.64 10.02
N GLY A 158 -72.56 9.31 10.20
CA GLY A 158 -73.14 9.57 11.52
C GLY A 158 -73.48 8.28 12.28
N TYR A 159 -74.15 7.33 11.62
CA TYR A 159 -74.44 6.00 12.17
C TYR A 159 -73.17 5.27 12.59
N LEU A 160 -72.13 5.29 11.75
CA LEU A 160 -70.87 4.61 12.04
C LEU A 160 -70.16 5.22 13.26
N LEU A 161 -70.12 6.54 13.37
CA LEU A 161 -69.53 7.22 14.53
C LEU A 161 -70.29 6.89 15.83
N ALA A 162 -71.63 6.88 15.78
CA ALA A 162 -72.44 6.53 16.95
C ALA A 162 -72.32 5.05 17.34
N TYR A 163 -72.19 4.17 16.34
CA TYR A 163 -71.86 2.76 16.55
C TYR A 163 -70.51 2.59 17.25
N GLU A 164 -69.45 3.25 16.76
CA GLU A 164 -68.12 3.19 17.39
C GLU A 164 -68.13 3.74 18.81
N PHE A 165 -68.85 4.84 19.04
CA PHE A 165 -69.00 5.42 20.38
C PHE A 165 -69.71 4.47 21.33
N SER A 166 -70.83 3.89 20.91
CA SER A 166 -71.68 3.02 21.75
C SER A 166 -71.04 1.66 22.04
N LEU A 167 -70.14 1.21 21.17
CA LEU A 167 -69.47 -0.09 21.28
C LEU A 167 -67.96 0.03 21.51
N LYS A 168 -67.48 1.16 22.02
CA LYS A 168 -66.06 1.48 22.20
C LYS A 168 -65.24 0.38 22.90
N ASP A 169 -65.84 -0.36 23.82
CA ASP A 169 -65.18 -1.45 24.57
C ASP A 169 -65.26 -2.83 23.89
N THR A 170 -65.94 -2.92 22.75
CA THR A 170 -66.15 -4.19 22.01
C THR A 170 -65.71 -4.14 20.54
N THR A 171 -65.51 -2.96 19.94
CA THR A 171 -65.09 -2.85 18.53
C THR A 171 -63.57 -3.00 18.33
N LYS A 172 -63.16 -3.94 17.48
CA LYS A 172 -61.75 -4.21 17.12
C LYS A 172 -61.11 -3.16 16.19
N ILE A 173 -61.90 -2.22 15.65
CA ILE A 173 -61.45 -1.25 14.64
C ILE A 173 -60.54 -0.19 15.28
N THR A 174 -60.92 0.35 16.43
CA THR A 174 -60.13 1.35 17.15
C THR A 174 -58.84 0.73 17.72
N GLU A 175 -58.91 -0.53 18.19
CA GLU A 175 -57.75 -1.30 18.64
C GLU A 175 -56.75 -1.53 17.51
N ARG A 176 -57.21 -1.94 16.33
CA ARG A 176 -56.37 -2.10 15.13
C ARG A 176 -55.66 -0.81 14.75
N ARG A 177 -56.38 0.31 14.68
CA ARG A 177 -55.80 1.62 14.34
C ARG A 177 -54.68 2.01 15.31
N ASN A 178 -54.88 1.79 16.61
CA ASN A 178 -53.88 2.11 17.63
C ASN A 178 -52.63 1.20 17.53
N LYS A 179 -52.82 -0.10 17.25
CA LYS A 179 -51.72 -1.04 17.01
C LYS A 179 -50.92 -0.70 15.76
N GLU A 180 -51.59 -0.38 14.66
CA GLU A 180 -50.93 0.06 13.41
C GLU A 180 -50.15 1.36 13.62
N LYS A 181 -50.73 2.35 14.32
CA LYS A 181 -50.04 3.60 14.66
C LYS A 181 -48.77 3.35 15.49
N SER A 182 -48.84 2.48 16.50
CA SER A 182 -47.68 2.10 17.31
C SER A 182 -46.58 1.42 16.48
N SER A 183 -46.95 0.48 15.60
CA SER A 183 -46.00 -0.19 14.70
C SER A 183 -45.31 0.79 13.75
N LEU A 184 -46.06 1.72 13.16
CA LEU A 184 -45.51 2.76 12.28
C LEU A 184 -44.59 3.72 13.01
N SER A 185 -44.95 4.13 14.24
CA SER A 185 -44.08 4.95 15.09
C SER A 185 -42.77 4.23 15.44
N ARG A 186 -42.82 2.91 15.73
CA ARG A 186 -41.61 2.12 15.98
C ARG A 186 -40.72 2.07 14.73
N LEU A 187 -41.30 1.76 13.56
CA LEU A 187 -40.55 1.68 12.30
C LEU A 187 -39.89 3.03 11.96
N ARG A 188 -40.60 4.14 12.20
CA ARG A 188 -40.07 5.49 12.02
C ARG A 188 -38.87 5.75 12.94
N ASN A 189 -38.99 5.42 14.23
CA ASN A 189 -37.91 5.62 15.19
C ASN A 189 -36.69 4.74 14.86
N GLU A 190 -36.90 3.48 14.45
CA GLU A 190 -35.82 2.60 13.98
C GLU A 190 -35.11 3.21 12.76
N PHE A 191 -35.86 3.74 11.78
CA PHE A 191 -35.29 4.43 10.63
C PHE A 191 -34.50 5.68 11.03
N GLU A 192 -35.11 6.57 11.84
CA GLU A 192 -34.47 7.81 12.31
C GLU A 192 -33.20 7.53 13.12
N ASN A 193 -33.16 6.44 13.89
CA ASN A 193 -31.97 6.03 14.65
C ASN A 193 -30.92 5.31 13.80
N SER A 194 -31.31 4.63 12.72
CA SER A 194 -30.37 3.92 11.82
C SER A 194 -29.57 4.88 10.95
N ILE A 195 -30.12 6.05 10.61
CA ILE A 195 -29.44 7.04 9.77
C ILE A 195 -28.15 7.59 10.43
N PRO A 196 -28.15 8.04 11.70
CA PRO A 196 -26.93 8.45 12.40
C PRO A 196 -25.87 7.36 12.46
N GLU A 197 -26.28 6.11 12.75
CA GLU A 197 -25.37 4.97 12.83
C GLU A 197 -24.69 4.70 11.49
N LEU A 198 -25.45 4.67 10.39
CA LEU A 198 -24.91 4.51 9.04
C LEU A 198 -23.99 5.67 8.65
N ASN A 199 -24.33 6.90 9.04
CA ASN A 199 -23.47 8.06 8.80
C ASN A 199 -22.16 7.96 9.59
N ASN A 200 -22.20 7.50 10.85
CA ASN A 200 -20.99 7.30 11.65
C ASN A 200 -20.08 6.24 11.02
N GLN A 201 -20.64 5.10 10.62
CA GLN A 201 -19.89 4.04 9.92
C GLN A 201 -19.30 4.53 8.60
N LEU A 202 -20.05 5.33 7.84
CA LEU A 202 -19.55 5.94 6.61
C LEU A 202 -18.39 6.90 6.89
N VAL A 203 -18.50 7.76 7.91
CA VAL A 203 -17.44 8.70 8.29
C VAL A 203 -16.19 7.96 8.75
N GLU A 204 -16.34 6.91 9.56
CA GLU A 204 -15.23 6.07 10.02
C GLU A 204 -14.55 5.36 8.84
N HIS A 205 -15.32 4.75 7.94
CA HIS A 205 -14.79 4.12 6.74
C HIS A 205 -14.10 5.12 5.79
N LEU A 206 -14.64 6.34 5.65
CA LEU A 206 -14.00 7.41 4.85
C LEU A 206 -12.69 7.87 5.47
N LYS A 207 -12.63 7.98 6.80
CA LYS A 207 -11.40 8.31 7.53
C LYS A 207 -10.35 7.23 7.34
N GLU A 208 -10.68 5.97 7.61
CA GLU A 208 -9.76 4.84 7.43
C GLU A 208 -9.26 4.72 5.99
N SER A 209 -10.16 4.88 5.01
CA SER A 209 -9.80 4.84 3.59
C SER A 209 -8.83 5.97 3.21
N THR A 210 -9.06 7.17 3.74
CA THR A 210 -8.20 8.33 3.53
C THR A 210 -6.81 8.12 4.14
N GLU A 211 -6.75 7.58 5.36
CA GLU A 211 -5.50 7.25 6.04
C GLU A 211 -4.72 6.19 5.27
N LYS A 212 -5.37 5.11 4.83
CA LYS A 212 -4.77 4.06 3.98
C LYS A 212 -4.27 4.62 2.64
N TYR A 213 -5.02 5.52 2.00
CA TYR A 213 -4.59 6.17 0.76
C TYR A 213 -3.37 7.06 0.95
N LYS A 214 -3.32 7.80 2.06
CA LYS A 214 -2.17 8.64 2.41
C LYS A 214 -0.94 7.79 2.67
N GLU A 215 -1.06 6.74 3.47
CA GLU A 215 0.02 5.79 3.75
C GLU A 215 0.51 5.11 2.46
N PHE A 216 -0.40 4.71 1.57
CA PHE A 216 -0.05 4.18 0.26
C PHE A 216 0.75 5.19 -0.58
N GLY A 217 0.33 6.46 -0.58
CA GLY A 217 1.03 7.54 -1.27
C GLY A 217 2.46 7.77 -0.71
N GLU A 218 2.61 7.81 0.60
CA GLU A 218 3.91 7.95 1.27
C GLU A 218 4.83 6.76 0.95
N ASN A 219 4.30 5.53 1.02
CA ASN A 219 5.05 4.33 0.65
C ASN A 219 5.45 4.30 -0.82
N LEU A 220 4.59 4.80 -1.72
CA LEU A 220 4.89 4.88 -3.14
C LEU A 220 6.02 5.87 -3.43
N GLU A 221 6.03 7.03 -2.77
CA GLU A 221 7.11 8.01 -2.90
C GLU A 221 8.43 7.46 -2.33
N LEU A 222 8.40 6.81 -1.17
CA LEU A 222 9.58 6.13 -0.60
C LEU A 222 10.11 5.04 -1.53
N PHE A 223 9.22 4.21 -2.09
CA PHE A 223 9.58 3.18 -3.05
C PHE A 223 10.20 3.77 -4.31
N LYS A 224 9.61 4.84 -4.85
CA LYS A 224 10.14 5.52 -6.04
C LYS A 224 11.54 6.08 -5.78
N ALA A 225 11.72 6.77 -4.66
CA ALA A 225 13.03 7.32 -4.26
C ALA A 225 14.08 6.21 -4.07
N ASP A 226 13.72 5.10 -3.42
CA ASP A 226 14.60 3.94 -3.26
C ASP A 226 14.99 3.32 -4.62
N LYS A 227 14.04 3.19 -5.55
CA LYS A 227 14.32 2.66 -6.89
C LYS A 227 15.15 3.60 -7.75
N GLU A 228 14.88 4.90 -7.70
CA GLU A 228 15.69 5.90 -8.39
C GLU A 228 17.14 5.89 -7.87
N LYS A 229 17.32 5.84 -6.55
CA LYS A 229 18.65 5.71 -5.94
C LYS A 229 19.33 4.42 -6.35
N THR A 230 18.66 3.28 -6.20
CA THR A 230 19.21 1.96 -6.55
C THR A 230 19.62 1.91 -8.02
N TYR A 231 18.79 2.43 -8.92
CA TYR A 231 19.10 2.46 -10.35
C TYR A 231 20.26 3.40 -10.66
N SER A 232 20.29 4.59 -10.05
CA SER A 232 21.37 5.55 -10.19
C SER A 232 22.70 4.96 -9.70
N ASP A 233 22.71 4.36 -8.51
CA ASP A 233 23.90 3.72 -7.93
C ASP A 233 24.36 2.55 -8.80
N TRP A 234 23.45 1.69 -9.24
CA TRP A 234 23.76 0.59 -10.17
C TRP A 234 24.34 1.11 -11.49
N PHE A 235 23.77 2.16 -12.08
CA PHE A 235 24.21 2.72 -13.35
C PHE A 235 25.59 3.37 -13.22
N ILE A 236 25.82 4.17 -12.17
CA ILE A 236 27.11 4.83 -11.90
C ILE A 236 28.19 3.77 -11.67
N ASN A 237 27.92 2.77 -10.82
CA ASN A 237 28.88 1.72 -10.51
C ASN A 237 29.17 0.85 -11.74
N THR A 238 28.14 0.40 -12.47
CA THR A 238 28.33 -0.43 -13.67
C THR A 238 29.10 0.33 -14.76
N LYS A 239 28.79 1.62 -14.95
CA LYS A 239 29.53 2.46 -15.90
C LYS A 239 30.98 2.64 -15.47
N GLY A 240 31.23 2.93 -14.19
CA GLY A 240 32.58 3.07 -13.65
C GLY A 240 33.39 1.79 -13.75
N ASP A 241 32.81 0.65 -13.38
CA ASP A 241 33.43 -0.68 -13.49
C ASP A 241 33.74 -1.02 -14.95
N PHE A 242 32.82 -0.72 -15.88
CA PHE A 242 33.04 -0.93 -17.31
C PHE A 242 34.14 -0.02 -17.87
N GLU A 243 34.15 1.27 -17.51
CA GLU A 243 35.18 2.21 -17.92
C GLU A 243 36.56 1.80 -17.38
N ASN A 244 36.63 1.37 -16.12
CA ASN A 244 37.85 0.82 -15.52
C ASN A 244 38.30 -0.44 -16.25
N PHE A 245 37.42 -1.43 -16.42
CA PHE A 245 37.72 -2.66 -17.16
C PHE A 245 38.20 -2.37 -18.59
N ASN A 246 37.54 -1.44 -19.29
CA ASN A 246 37.90 -1.09 -20.66
C ASN A 246 39.26 -0.39 -20.73
N ASN A 247 39.55 0.52 -19.80
CA ASN A 247 40.84 1.22 -19.72
C ASN A 247 41.96 0.25 -19.35
N GLU A 248 41.78 -0.59 -18.33
CA GLU A 248 42.74 -1.61 -17.93
C GLU A 248 43.00 -2.61 -19.06
N SER A 249 41.93 -3.11 -19.70
CA SER A 249 42.05 -4.05 -20.82
C SER A 249 42.77 -3.41 -22.01
N SER A 250 42.45 -2.15 -22.33
CA SER A 250 43.11 -1.42 -23.42
C SER A 250 44.59 -1.17 -23.13
N ASN A 251 44.94 -0.81 -21.90
CA ASN A 251 46.33 -0.61 -21.49
C ASN A 251 47.10 -1.93 -21.52
N ARG A 252 46.53 -3.00 -20.95
CA ARG A 252 47.12 -4.34 -20.98
C ARG A 252 47.30 -4.85 -22.41
N LEU A 253 46.35 -4.58 -23.31
CA LEU A 253 46.48 -4.95 -24.71
C LEU A 253 47.64 -4.22 -25.39
N LYS A 254 47.80 -2.91 -25.14
CA LYS A 254 48.94 -2.13 -25.64
C LYS A 254 50.27 -2.63 -25.08
N GLU A 255 50.35 -2.87 -23.77
CA GLU A 255 51.55 -3.42 -23.13
C GLU A 255 51.93 -4.78 -23.71
N LEU A 256 50.93 -5.65 -23.93
CA LEU A 256 51.14 -6.97 -24.53
C LEU A 256 51.59 -6.85 -25.99
N GLU A 257 50.99 -5.95 -26.76
CA GLU A 257 51.38 -5.66 -28.14
C GLU A 257 52.83 -5.16 -28.23
N ASP A 258 53.21 -4.21 -27.37
CA ASP A 258 54.56 -3.66 -27.32
C ASP A 258 55.59 -4.71 -26.87
N THR A 259 55.26 -5.50 -25.85
CA THR A 259 56.10 -6.63 -25.39
C THR A 259 56.28 -7.65 -26.50
N TYR A 260 55.22 -7.99 -27.23
CA TYR A 260 55.29 -8.95 -28.33
C TYR A 260 56.09 -8.42 -29.53
N LYS A 261 55.94 -7.13 -29.88
CA LYS A 261 56.77 -6.47 -30.90
C LYS A 261 58.25 -6.49 -30.54
N GLU A 262 58.61 -6.15 -29.30
CA GLU A 262 60.00 -6.20 -28.84
C GLU A 262 60.54 -7.64 -28.80
N LYS A 263 59.72 -8.61 -28.41
CA LYS A 263 60.06 -10.03 -28.48
C LYS A 263 60.40 -10.45 -29.90
N LEU A 264 59.50 -10.18 -30.86
CA LEU A 264 59.73 -10.53 -32.27
C LEU A 264 60.99 -9.87 -32.84
N LYS A 265 61.26 -8.61 -32.46
CA LYS A 265 62.45 -7.87 -32.92
C LYS A 265 63.77 -8.53 -32.50
N LEU A 266 63.82 -9.19 -31.34
CA LEU A 266 65.06 -9.68 -30.73
C LEU A 266 65.19 -11.21 -30.71
N GLU A 267 64.09 -11.95 -30.82
CA GLU A 267 64.10 -13.42 -30.81
C GLU A 267 64.86 -14.00 -32.01
N GLU A 268 64.61 -13.49 -33.23
CA GLU A 268 65.32 -13.97 -34.44
C GLU A 268 66.84 -13.68 -34.38
N PRO A 269 67.30 -12.46 -34.04
CA PRO A 269 68.72 -12.20 -33.80
C PRO A 269 69.33 -13.09 -32.72
N ALA A 270 68.63 -13.34 -31.61
CA ALA A 270 69.13 -14.23 -30.55
C ALA A 270 69.36 -15.65 -31.08
N LYS A 271 68.40 -16.22 -31.81
CA LYS A 271 68.54 -17.53 -32.47
C LYS A 271 69.73 -17.56 -33.42
N TYR A 272 69.88 -16.52 -34.25
CA TYR A 272 71.02 -16.39 -35.15
C TYR A 272 72.36 -16.43 -34.40
N TRP A 273 72.52 -15.66 -33.32
CA TRP A 273 73.76 -15.63 -32.54
C TRP A 273 74.10 -16.99 -31.91
N SER A 274 73.09 -17.69 -31.37
CA SER A 274 73.25 -19.05 -30.84
C SER A 274 73.72 -20.03 -31.92
N GLU A 275 73.06 -20.04 -33.07
CA GLU A 275 73.46 -20.91 -34.18
C GLU A 275 74.85 -20.57 -34.73
N ARG A 276 75.19 -19.27 -34.81
CA ARG A 276 76.49 -18.80 -35.27
C ARG A 276 77.60 -19.19 -34.31
N ALA A 277 77.37 -19.10 -33.00
CA ALA A 277 78.30 -19.56 -31.96
C ALA A 277 78.64 -21.04 -32.13
N ILE A 278 77.62 -21.89 -32.31
CA ILE A 278 77.81 -23.34 -32.51
C ILE A 278 78.67 -23.62 -33.75
N LYS A 279 78.39 -22.93 -34.88
CA LYS A 279 79.17 -23.08 -36.13
C LYS A 279 80.62 -22.64 -35.94
N LEU A 280 80.86 -21.52 -35.26
CA LEU A 280 82.21 -21.00 -35.00
C LEU A 280 83.00 -21.87 -34.02
N LYS A 281 82.37 -22.40 -32.96
CA LYS A 281 83.01 -23.39 -32.07
C LYS A 281 83.46 -24.61 -32.85
N LYS A 282 82.60 -25.14 -33.74
CA LYS A 282 82.96 -26.27 -34.60
C LYS A 282 84.16 -25.95 -35.48
N GLN A 283 84.22 -24.76 -36.09
CA GLN A 283 85.39 -24.32 -36.86
C GLN A 283 86.66 -24.23 -35.99
N GLY A 284 86.57 -23.69 -34.77
CA GLY A 284 87.68 -23.61 -33.83
C GLY A 284 88.22 -25.00 -33.45
N TRP A 285 87.33 -25.95 -33.15
CA TRP A 285 87.71 -27.34 -32.85
C TRP A 285 88.36 -28.05 -34.05
N ILE A 286 87.86 -27.81 -35.27
CA ILE A 286 88.48 -28.33 -36.49
C ILE A 286 89.89 -27.74 -36.64
N ALA A 287 90.05 -26.42 -36.47
CA ALA A 287 91.36 -25.76 -36.55
C ALA A 287 92.33 -26.29 -35.48
N LEU A 288 91.87 -26.53 -34.25
CA LEU A 288 92.67 -27.16 -33.20
C LEU A 288 93.14 -28.55 -33.61
N ALA A 289 92.25 -29.39 -34.16
CA ALA A 289 92.62 -30.71 -34.66
C ALA A 289 93.70 -30.62 -35.75
N VAL A 290 93.60 -29.66 -36.68
CA VAL A 290 94.63 -29.43 -37.70
C VAL A 290 95.96 -29.00 -37.07
N VAL A 291 95.96 -28.12 -36.07
CA VAL A 291 97.18 -27.72 -35.35
C VAL A 291 97.83 -28.92 -34.66
N VAL A 292 97.04 -29.76 -33.97
CA VAL A 292 97.56 -30.97 -33.31
C VAL A 292 98.19 -31.92 -34.32
N VAL A 293 97.54 -32.14 -35.47
CA VAL A 293 98.12 -32.97 -36.56
C VAL A 293 99.43 -32.38 -37.08
N LEU A 294 99.50 -31.06 -37.32
CA LEU A 294 100.74 -30.41 -37.77
C LEU A 294 101.87 -30.53 -36.75
N VAL A 295 101.57 -30.36 -35.45
CA VAL A 295 102.55 -30.54 -34.38
C VAL A 295 103.04 -31.99 -34.35
N LEU A 296 102.15 -32.98 -34.46
CA LEU A 296 102.53 -34.40 -34.53
C LEU A 296 103.40 -34.70 -35.76
N ILE A 297 103.11 -34.10 -36.92
CA ILE A 297 103.95 -34.22 -38.12
C ILE A 297 105.35 -33.65 -37.87
N VAL A 298 105.45 -32.48 -37.23
CA VAL A 298 106.74 -31.87 -36.89
C VAL A 298 107.53 -32.75 -35.92
N VAL A 299 106.91 -33.21 -34.83
CA VAL A 299 107.53 -34.09 -33.84
C VAL A 299 107.96 -35.42 -34.47
N TYR A 300 107.10 -36.03 -35.29
CA TYR A 300 107.43 -37.25 -36.02
C TYR A 300 108.60 -37.02 -36.99
N SER A 301 108.60 -35.92 -37.75
CA SER A 301 109.70 -35.59 -38.67
C SER A 301 111.03 -35.40 -37.95
N LEU A 302 111.03 -34.73 -36.78
CA LEU A 302 112.20 -34.55 -35.93
C LEU A 302 112.69 -35.89 -35.36
N GLY A 303 111.76 -36.72 -34.86
CA GLY A 303 112.08 -38.05 -34.34
C GLY A 303 112.63 -38.99 -35.41
N GLN A 304 112.08 -38.96 -36.62
CA GLN A 304 112.59 -39.72 -37.77
C GLN A 304 113.99 -39.28 -38.16
N ILE A 305 114.30 -37.98 -38.11
CA ILE A 305 115.67 -37.50 -38.35
C ILE A 305 116.61 -37.97 -37.24
N LEU A 306 116.21 -37.93 -35.98
CA LEU A 306 117.05 -38.39 -34.87
C LEU A 306 117.38 -39.89 -34.97
N TRP A 307 116.44 -40.70 -35.46
CA TRP A 307 116.57 -42.16 -35.54
C TRP A 307 117.18 -42.64 -36.87
N SER A 308 116.81 -42.02 -37.98
CA SER A 308 117.10 -42.45 -39.37
C SER A 308 117.90 -41.40 -40.15
N ALA A 309 118.67 -40.54 -39.47
CA ALA A 309 119.52 -39.59 -40.16
C ALA A 309 120.52 -40.34 -41.07
N PRO A 310 120.60 -40.00 -42.37
CA PRO A 310 121.53 -40.63 -43.28
C PRO A 310 122.96 -40.50 -42.76
N GLU A 311 123.75 -41.57 -42.84
CA GLU A 311 125.19 -41.58 -42.51
C GLU A 311 125.93 -40.43 -43.23
N GLN A 312 125.47 -40.08 -44.43
CA GLN A 312 125.90 -38.94 -45.24
C GLN A 312 125.75 -37.57 -44.55
N ILE A 313 124.76 -37.35 -43.68
CA ILE A 313 124.59 -36.09 -42.91
C ILE A 313 125.62 -36.03 -41.78
N TYR A 314 125.88 -37.14 -41.09
CA TYR A 314 126.88 -37.21 -40.02
C TYR A 314 128.30 -37.13 -40.59
N GLU A 315 128.61 -37.87 -41.66
CA GLU A 315 129.90 -37.83 -42.33
C GLU A 315 130.20 -36.43 -42.89
N SER A 316 129.23 -35.73 -43.50
CA SER A 316 129.42 -34.37 -44.01
C SER A 316 129.55 -33.28 -42.93
N PHE A 317 129.18 -33.56 -41.67
CA PHE A 317 129.40 -32.67 -40.53
C PHE A 317 130.78 -32.84 -39.90
N PHE A 318 131.32 -34.07 -39.84
CA PHE A 318 132.56 -34.38 -39.13
C PHE A 318 133.76 -34.65 -40.05
N ASN A 319 133.58 -35.32 -41.20
CA ASN A 319 134.67 -35.86 -42.03
C ASN A 319 134.52 -35.63 -43.57
N GLY A 320 133.50 -34.90 -44.05
CA GLY A 320 133.15 -34.79 -45.48
C GLY A 320 132.77 -33.37 -45.96
N ASP A 321 132.19 -33.27 -47.17
CA ASP A 321 131.80 -32.01 -47.82
C ASP A 321 130.79 -31.20 -46.99
N ARG A 322 131.30 -30.21 -46.24
CA ARG A 322 130.50 -29.31 -45.41
C ARG A 322 129.37 -28.63 -46.20
N SER A 323 129.48 -28.49 -47.53
CA SER A 323 128.44 -27.87 -48.36
C SER A 323 127.15 -28.70 -48.42
N ALA A 324 127.22 -30.03 -48.31
CA ALA A 324 126.06 -30.92 -48.34
C ALA A 324 125.28 -30.88 -47.02
N ALA A 325 125.99 -30.92 -45.88
CA ALA A 325 125.43 -30.72 -44.55
C ALA A 325 124.70 -29.38 -44.42
N ILE A 326 125.30 -28.32 -44.97
CA ILE A 326 124.70 -26.97 -44.99
C ILE A 326 123.42 -26.94 -45.84
N ARG A 327 123.41 -27.56 -47.04
CA ARG A 327 122.21 -27.60 -47.91
C ARG A 327 121.02 -28.31 -47.24
N TRP A 328 121.23 -29.48 -46.63
CA TRP A 328 120.19 -30.21 -45.92
C TRP A 328 119.71 -29.47 -44.66
N SER A 329 120.64 -28.83 -43.93
CA SER A 329 120.29 -28.00 -42.77
C SER A 329 119.42 -26.81 -43.17
N ILE A 330 119.74 -26.13 -44.29
CA ILE A 330 118.94 -25.01 -44.81
C ILE A 330 117.52 -25.48 -45.17
N VAL A 331 117.38 -26.57 -45.94
CA VAL A 331 116.06 -27.11 -46.33
C VAL A 331 115.22 -27.49 -45.11
N TYR A 332 115.85 -28.04 -44.07
CA TYR A 332 115.13 -28.44 -42.86
C TYR A 332 114.75 -27.25 -41.99
N ILE A 333 115.65 -26.28 -41.83
CA ILE A 333 115.35 -25.02 -41.13
C ILE A 333 114.22 -24.27 -41.84
N THR A 334 114.21 -24.22 -43.17
CA THR A 334 113.12 -23.58 -43.92
C THR A 334 111.80 -24.34 -43.78
N LEU A 335 111.82 -25.67 -43.81
CA LEU A 335 110.63 -26.50 -43.61
C LEU A 335 110.06 -26.35 -42.19
N ILE A 336 110.90 -26.40 -41.15
CA ILE A 336 110.45 -26.14 -39.76
C ILE A 336 109.92 -24.72 -39.63
N SER A 337 110.60 -23.74 -40.19
CA SER A 337 110.17 -22.33 -40.14
C SER A 337 108.82 -22.14 -40.83
N PHE A 338 108.60 -22.82 -41.96
CA PHE A 338 107.32 -22.83 -42.66
C PHE A 338 106.22 -23.51 -41.82
N MET A 339 106.48 -24.69 -41.25
CA MET A 339 105.53 -25.38 -40.37
C MET A 339 105.20 -24.56 -39.13
N ALA A 340 106.20 -23.93 -38.50
CA ALA A 340 106.00 -23.03 -37.37
C ALA A 340 105.13 -21.82 -37.77
N PHE A 341 105.34 -21.27 -38.96
CA PHE A 341 104.50 -20.21 -39.51
C PHE A 341 103.06 -20.69 -39.78
N SER A 342 102.87 -21.87 -40.37
CA SER A 342 101.54 -22.47 -40.60
C SER A 342 100.80 -22.75 -39.30
N ILE A 343 101.49 -23.32 -38.29
CA ILE A 343 100.95 -23.53 -36.95
C ILE A 343 100.52 -22.19 -36.36
N LYS A 344 101.35 -21.14 -36.45
CA LYS A 344 101.01 -19.80 -35.96
C LYS A 344 99.78 -19.22 -36.69
N ALA A 345 99.70 -19.37 -38.00
CA ALA A 345 98.58 -18.87 -38.80
C ALA A 345 97.26 -19.58 -38.43
N ILE A 346 97.26 -20.91 -38.34
CA ILE A 346 96.06 -21.69 -38.01
C ILE A 346 95.67 -21.51 -36.54
N THR A 347 96.64 -21.37 -35.63
CA THR A 347 96.38 -21.03 -34.23
C THR A 347 95.69 -19.66 -34.10
N LYS A 348 96.06 -18.68 -34.94
CA LYS A 348 95.37 -17.38 -35.01
C LYS A 348 93.92 -17.52 -35.50
N VAL A 349 93.68 -18.38 -36.50
CA VAL A 349 92.32 -18.70 -36.98
C VAL A 349 91.51 -19.42 -35.89
N MET A 350 92.09 -20.41 -35.22
CA MET A 350 91.47 -21.15 -34.11
C MET A 350 91.02 -20.22 -32.99
N PHE A 351 91.94 -19.41 -32.46
CA PHE A 351 91.59 -18.46 -31.39
C PHE A 351 90.58 -17.43 -31.87
N SER A 352 90.68 -16.95 -33.11
CA SER A 352 89.66 -16.08 -33.70
C SER A 352 88.28 -16.76 -33.67
N SER A 353 88.14 -17.97 -34.20
CA SER A 353 86.87 -18.71 -34.19
C SER A 353 86.31 -18.92 -32.77
N PHE A 354 87.16 -19.24 -31.78
CA PHE A 354 86.70 -19.36 -30.39
C PHE A 354 86.31 -18.01 -29.76
N HIS A 355 87.04 -16.93 -30.03
CA HIS A 355 86.69 -15.60 -29.56
C HIS A 355 85.37 -15.10 -30.15
N LEU A 356 85.19 -15.22 -31.48
CA LEU A 356 83.91 -14.87 -32.11
C LEU A 356 82.77 -15.76 -31.59
N ALA A 357 83.03 -17.05 -31.35
CA ALA A 357 82.01 -17.92 -30.79
C ALA A 357 81.58 -17.47 -29.38
N ARG A 358 82.54 -17.10 -28.52
CA ARG A 358 82.26 -16.59 -27.19
C ARG A 358 81.52 -15.25 -27.23
N ASP A 359 81.92 -14.34 -28.12
CA ASP A 359 81.21 -13.08 -28.35
C ASP A 359 79.76 -13.32 -28.81
N CYS A 360 79.52 -14.28 -29.70
CA CYS A 360 78.15 -14.68 -30.10
C CYS A 360 77.35 -15.26 -28.91
N GLU A 361 77.96 -16.06 -28.03
CA GLU A 361 77.30 -16.59 -26.82
C GLU A 361 76.96 -15.50 -25.81
N GLU A 362 77.86 -14.53 -25.62
CA GLU A 362 77.64 -13.38 -24.75
C GLU A 362 76.49 -12.51 -25.29
N ARG A 363 76.43 -12.25 -26.60
CA ARG A 363 75.29 -11.55 -27.24
C ARG A 363 73.98 -12.32 -27.14
N HIS A 364 74.00 -13.64 -27.34
CA HIS A 364 72.81 -14.46 -27.16
C HIS A 364 72.30 -14.38 -25.71
N THR A 365 73.21 -14.55 -24.74
CA THR A 365 72.86 -14.51 -23.30
C THR A 365 72.33 -13.14 -22.90
N LEU A 366 72.95 -12.05 -23.38
CA LEU A 366 72.50 -10.69 -23.11
C LEU A 366 71.12 -10.41 -23.74
N THR A 367 70.89 -10.87 -24.99
CA THR A 367 69.58 -10.74 -25.64
C THR A 367 68.51 -11.51 -24.89
N TYR A 368 68.81 -12.75 -24.48
CA TYR A 368 67.89 -13.59 -23.73
C TYR A 368 67.58 -13.00 -22.35
N PHE A 369 68.59 -12.48 -21.66
CA PHE A 369 68.43 -11.78 -20.39
C PHE A 369 67.53 -10.54 -20.54
N TYR A 370 67.75 -9.73 -21.57
CA TYR A 370 66.86 -8.60 -21.87
C TYR A 370 65.42 -9.03 -22.18
N LEU A 371 65.22 -10.10 -22.96
CA LEU A 371 63.89 -10.66 -23.22
C LEU A 371 63.21 -11.17 -21.94
N SER A 372 63.97 -11.73 -20.99
CA SER A 372 63.42 -12.11 -19.68
C SER A 372 63.09 -10.89 -18.81
N LEU A 373 63.90 -9.84 -18.85
CA LEU A 373 63.62 -8.59 -18.13
C LEU A 373 62.37 -7.90 -18.66
N LEU A 374 62.18 -7.84 -19.99
CA LEU A 374 60.95 -7.28 -20.58
C LEU A 374 59.66 -7.98 -20.11
N LYS A 375 59.75 -9.24 -19.68
CA LYS A 375 58.61 -9.99 -19.17
C LYS A 375 58.32 -9.67 -17.70
N ASP A 376 59.36 -9.41 -16.91
CA ASP A 376 59.28 -9.35 -15.45
C ASP A 376 59.44 -7.92 -14.88
N SER A 377 59.86 -6.92 -15.68
CA SER A 377 59.99 -5.52 -15.26
C SER A 377 60.03 -4.50 -16.42
N THR A 378 59.77 -3.22 -16.10
CA THR A 378 59.98 -2.09 -17.03
C THR A 378 61.47 -1.77 -17.13
N VAL A 379 62.12 -2.16 -18.23
CA VAL A 379 63.53 -1.83 -18.48
C VAL A 379 63.67 -0.33 -18.80
N GLU A 380 64.50 0.38 -18.04
CA GLU A 380 64.72 1.81 -18.26
C GLU A 380 65.32 2.09 -19.64
N LYS A 381 65.05 3.29 -20.17
CA LYS A 381 65.51 3.69 -21.51
C LYS A 381 67.04 3.71 -21.63
N GLU A 382 67.75 3.98 -20.53
CA GLU A 382 69.21 3.96 -20.46
C GLU A 382 69.75 2.53 -20.55
N ASP A 383 69.19 1.59 -19.79
CA ASP A 383 69.52 0.17 -19.85
C ASP A 383 69.25 -0.42 -21.23
N LYS A 384 68.12 -0.05 -21.85
CA LYS A 384 67.79 -0.45 -23.22
C LYS A 384 68.84 0.03 -24.21
N LYS A 385 69.34 1.26 -24.07
CA LYS A 385 70.39 1.81 -24.95
C LYS A 385 71.72 1.09 -24.74
N LEU A 386 72.08 0.80 -23.49
CA LEU A 386 73.30 0.08 -23.14
C LEU A 386 73.31 -1.35 -23.68
N ILE A 387 72.20 -2.07 -23.52
CA ILE A 387 72.03 -3.43 -24.05
C ILE A 387 72.06 -3.41 -25.58
N MET A 388 71.34 -2.48 -26.22
CA MET A 388 71.32 -2.37 -27.68
C MET A 388 72.71 -2.04 -28.25
N GLN A 389 73.46 -1.19 -27.57
CA GLN A 389 74.84 -0.88 -27.94
C GLN A 389 75.76 -2.09 -27.77
N ALA A 390 75.61 -2.86 -26.69
CA ALA A 390 76.37 -4.09 -26.49
C ALA A 390 76.06 -5.13 -27.58
N LEU A 391 74.79 -5.35 -27.93
CA LEU A 391 74.37 -6.31 -28.96
C LEU A 391 74.89 -5.98 -30.37
N PHE A 392 74.95 -4.70 -30.71
CA PHE A 392 75.39 -4.22 -32.03
C PHE A 392 76.84 -3.73 -32.09
N SER A 393 77.60 -3.80 -30.99
CA SER A 393 79.03 -3.49 -30.98
C SER A 393 79.82 -4.49 -31.82
N ARG A 394 81.03 -4.14 -32.25
CA ARG A 394 81.88 -5.03 -33.06
C ARG A 394 82.59 -6.07 -32.18
N ALA A 395 82.66 -7.32 -32.64
CA ALA A 395 83.50 -8.34 -32.03
C ALA A 395 84.99 -8.02 -32.27
N GLU A 396 85.78 -7.83 -31.21
CA GLU A 396 87.23 -7.71 -31.36
C GLU A 396 87.80 -9.07 -31.72
N THR A 397 88.32 -9.17 -32.94
CA THR A 397 89.10 -10.34 -33.36
C THR A 397 90.56 -9.94 -33.29
N GLY A 398 91.43 -10.81 -32.76
CA GLY A 398 92.88 -10.56 -32.71
C GLY A 398 93.58 -10.42 -34.09
N LEU A 399 92.80 -10.29 -35.16
CA LEU A 399 93.20 -10.07 -36.54
C LEU A 399 93.07 -8.62 -37.01
N LEU A 400 92.20 -7.81 -36.39
CA LEU A 400 91.89 -6.44 -36.81
C LEU A 400 92.13 -5.49 -35.63
N LYS A 401 93.31 -4.87 -35.55
CA LYS A 401 93.72 -4.04 -34.41
C LYS A 401 93.52 -2.53 -34.57
N ASP A 402 93.28 -2.02 -35.78
CA ASP A 402 93.38 -0.57 -36.03
C ASP A 402 92.25 0.01 -36.90
N ASP A 403 90.99 -0.10 -36.47
CA ASP A 403 89.91 0.71 -37.09
C ASP A 403 88.91 1.22 -36.05
N SER A 404 88.81 2.55 -35.97
CA SER A 404 88.09 3.36 -34.97
C SER A 404 86.57 3.21 -35.07
N SER A 405 86.02 2.13 -34.51
CA SER A 405 84.57 1.90 -34.39
C SER A 405 84.22 1.44 -32.96
N PRO A 406 82.95 1.62 -32.50
CA PRO A 406 82.60 1.40 -31.09
C PRO A 406 82.75 -0.06 -30.63
N THR A 407 83.52 -0.27 -29.56
CA THR A 407 83.75 -1.55 -28.88
C THR A 407 82.76 -1.76 -27.72
N MET A 408 82.58 -3.00 -27.26
CA MET A 408 81.83 -3.35 -26.03
C MET A 408 82.26 -2.49 -24.82
N PRO A 409 81.34 -2.09 -23.92
CA PRO A 409 81.64 -1.24 -22.76
C PRO A 409 82.64 -1.80 -21.73
N ASN A 410 83.09 -3.05 -21.88
CA ASN A 410 84.02 -3.69 -20.92
C ASN A 410 85.50 -3.48 -21.26
N ASP A 411 85.82 -2.80 -22.37
CA ASP A 411 87.21 -2.70 -22.86
C ASP A 411 88.04 -1.58 -22.19
N ILE A 412 87.46 -0.85 -21.23
CA ILE A 412 88.16 0.23 -20.51
C ILE A 412 89.01 -0.32 -19.33
N ILE A 413 88.55 -1.38 -18.66
CA ILE A 413 89.24 -1.92 -17.47
C ILE A 413 90.51 -2.69 -17.86
N GLY A 414 90.56 -3.29 -19.05
CA GLY A 414 91.74 -4.00 -19.56
C GLY A 414 92.89 -3.10 -20.05
N ARG A 415 92.64 -1.81 -20.34
CA ARG A 415 93.67 -0.87 -20.83
C ARG A 415 94.40 -0.11 -19.71
N VAL A 416 93.94 -0.21 -18.47
CA VAL A 416 94.54 0.47 -17.31
C VAL A 416 95.51 -0.44 -16.53
N LEU A 417 95.52 -1.75 -16.78
CA LEU A 417 96.42 -2.71 -16.13
C LEU A 417 97.42 -3.36 -17.11
N LYS A 418 98.07 -2.53 -17.94
CA LYS A 418 99.28 -2.94 -18.66
C LYS A 418 100.37 -1.89 -18.57
#